data_AF-A0A386HMB2-F1
#
_entry.id   AF-A0A386HMB2-F1
#
_cell.length_a   1.000
_cell.length_b   1.000
_cell.length_c   1.000
_cell.angle_alpha   90.00
_cell.angle_beta   90.00
_cell.angle_gamma   90.00
#
_symmetry.space_group_name_H-M   'P 1'
#
loop_
_entity.id
_entity.type
_entity.pdbx_description
1 polymer ?
#
loop_
_entity_poly.entity_id
_entity_poly.type
_entity_poly.pdbx_seq_one_letter_code
_entity_poly.pdbx_strand_id
1 'polypeptide(L)'
;MLVMYIFYTTSLLYNTYIDFNFKGEEHYLAHIGLIHVVCYAISFPLAGIMFHKGYSKRLILSIGFLCYAFSLIYFCHIIQTDLSYWDLVLPLMLESIAYGFILTTAAAFMATNIPRKHNKDRVMGSITARYVLGTFIGYSFYSNWLFRGVVRNSAHLAENLTVSNLPFTSELKKLTSGFAYKGADMQLAHQRALAVLQEKVHIQATLITIRDISFTVGILAIIVAIIVLFVKRFEMHKIISKNKYRIIPW
;
A
#
# COMPACT_ATOMS: atom_id res chain seq x y z
N MET A 1 6.20 -9.46 12.60
CA MET A 1 4.74 -9.27 12.73
C MET A 1 4.39 -7.79 12.56
N LEU A 2 4.71 -6.92 13.53
CA LEU A 2 4.44 -5.48 13.44
C LEU A 2 5.01 -4.85 12.16
N VAL A 3 6.29 -5.10 11.86
CA VAL A 3 6.95 -4.60 10.64
C VAL A 3 6.21 -5.01 9.37
N MET A 4 5.66 -6.23 9.31
CA MET A 4 4.90 -6.70 8.13
C MET A 4 3.55 -6.00 7.98
N TYR A 5 2.96 -5.58 9.10
CA TYR A 5 1.69 -4.87 9.10
C TYR A 5 1.86 -3.37 8.81
N ILE A 6 3.05 -2.81 9.06
CA ILE A 6 3.41 -1.50 8.52
C ILE A 6 3.34 -1.56 7.00
N PHE A 7 3.94 -2.58 6.36
CA PHE A 7 3.79 -2.73 4.91
C PHE A 7 2.33 -2.81 4.45
N TYR A 8 1.43 -3.46 5.20
CA TYR A 8 0.00 -3.54 4.87
C TYR A 8 -0.70 -2.17 4.75
N THR A 9 -0.24 -1.18 5.50
CA THR A 9 -0.80 0.18 5.46
C THR A 9 -0.42 0.97 4.21
N THR A 10 0.40 0.40 3.31
CA THR A 10 0.72 1.00 2.00
C THR A 10 -0.51 1.09 1.08
N SER A 11 -1.55 0.29 1.36
CA SER A 11 -2.89 0.44 0.75
C SER A 11 -3.48 1.86 0.85
N LEU A 12 -3.02 2.67 1.82
CA LEU A 12 -3.31 4.11 1.90
C LEU A 12 -2.93 4.85 0.61
N LEU A 13 -1.78 4.52 -0.01
CA LEU A 13 -1.29 5.21 -1.20
C LEU A 13 -2.25 5.05 -2.39
N TYR A 14 -2.79 3.84 -2.57
CA TYR A 14 -3.77 3.57 -3.61
C TYR A 14 -5.07 4.34 -3.34
N ASN A 15 -5.57 4.31 -2.11
CA ASN A 15 -6.79 5.04 -1.73
C ASN A 15 -6.64 6.54 -1.96
N THR A 16 -5.52 7.13 -1.55
CA THR A 16 -5.24 8.55 -1.80
C THR A 16 -5.14 8.85 -3.29
N TYR A 17 -4.47 7.99 -4.08
CA TYR A 17 -4.35 8.20 -5.52
C TYR A 17 -5.71 8.18 -6.22
N ILE A 18 -6.59 7.26 -5.83
CA ILE A 18 -7.93 7.13 -6.43
C ILE A 18 -8.85 8.27 -6.01
N ASP A 19 -8.85 8.64 -4.73
CA ASP A 19 -9.64 9.76 -4.21
C ASP A 19 -9.31 11.08 -4.92
N PHE A 20 -8.01 11.32 -5.19
CA PHE A 20 -7.56 12.49 -5.90
C PHE A 20 -7.90 12.48 -7.40
N ASN A 21 -7.65 11.37 -8.13
CA ASN A 21 -7.87 11.34 -9.60
C ASN A 21 -9.34 11.15 -9.98
N PHE A 22 -10.10 10.38 -9.21
CA PHE A 22 -11.48 9.98 -9.54
C PHE A 22 -12.51 10.65 -8.62
N LYS A 23 -12.23 11.88 -8.15
CA LYS A 23 -13.09 12.68 -7.25
C LYS A 23 -14.59 12.46 -7.54
N GLY A 24 -15.30 11.81 -6.62
CA GLY A 24 -16.77 11.75 -6.63
C GLY A 24 -17.43 10.42 -6.99
N GLU A 25 -16.68 9.37 -7.31
CA GLU A 25 -17.27 8.04 -7.57
C GLU A 25 -16.92 7.05 -6.45
N GLU A 26 -17.72 7.06 -5.37
CA GLU A 26 -17.65 6.09 -4.26
C GLU A 26 -17.63 4.63 -4.75
N HIS A 27 -18.21 4.40 -5.94
CA HIS A 27 -18.19 3.12 -6.63
C HIS A 27 -16.77 2.57 -6.81
N TYR A 28 -15.76 3.38 -7.18
CA TYR A 28 -14.41 2.85 -7.41
C TYR A 28 -13.76 2.30 -6.15
N LEU A 29 -13.94 2.98 -5.01
CA LEU A 29 -13.44 2.51 -3.72
C LEU A 29 -14.09 1.17 -3.32
N ALA A 30 -15.39 1.03 -3.56
CA ALA A 30 -16.10 -0.22 -3.32
C ALA A 30 -15.59 -1.37 -4.22
N HIS A 31 -15.36 -1.11 -5.50
CA HIS A 31 -14.83 -2.12 -6.43
C HIS A 31 -13.43 -2.61 -6.02
N ILE A 32 -12.57 -1.72 -5.52
CA ILE A 32 -11.24 -2.10 -5.01
C ILE A 32 -11.36 -2.99 -3.78
N GLY A 33 -12.27 -2.65 -2.86
CA GLY A 33 -12.57 -3.49 -1.71
C GLY A 33 -12.99 -4.91 -2.12
N LEU A 34 -13.83 -5.03 -3.14
CA LEU A 34 -14.23 -6.33 -3.70
C LEU A 34 -13.06 -7.09 -4.33
N ILE A 35 -12.20 -6.41 -5.10
CA ILE A 35 -10.99 -7.01 -5.69
C ILE A 35 -10.08 -7.56 -4.59
N HIS A 36 -9.85 -6.81 -3.52
CA HIS A 36 -9.07 -7.27 -2.37
C HIS A 36 -9.66 -8.54 -1.76
N VAL A 37 -10.98 -8.57 -1.53
CA VAL A 37 -11.67 -9.73 -0.94
C VAL A 37 -11.52 -10.97 -1.82
N VAL A 38 -11.72 -10.85 -3.14
CA VAL A 38 -11.59 -11.97 -4.08
C VAL A 38 -10.15 -12.49 -4.12
N CYS A 39 -9.16 -11.59 -4.18
CA CYS A 39 -7.74 -11.97 -4.17
C CYS A 39 -7.33 -12.64 -2.85
N TYR A 40 -7.84 -12.17 -1.70
CA TYR A 40 -7.62 -12.82 -0.41
C TYR A 40 -8.27 -14.19 -0.32
N ALA A 41 -9.50 -14.34 -0.85
CA ALA A 41 -10.20 -15.61 -0.90
C ALA A 41 -9.41 -16.69 -1.67
N ILE A 42 -8.62 -16.30 -2.68
CA ILE A 42 -7.78 -17.22 -3.47
C ILE A 42 -6.41 -17.43 -2.82
N SER A 43 -5.77 -16.37 -2.34
CA SER A 43 -4.39 -16.42 -1.85
C SER A 43 -4.24 -17.14 -0.50
N PHE A 44 -5.21 -17.02 0.41
CA PHE A 44 -5.13 -17.73 1.71
C PHE A 44 -5.19 -19.27 1.55
N PRO A 45 -6.13 -19.87 0.80
CA PRO A 45 -6.12 -21.30 0.54
C PRO A 45 -4.87 -21.76 -0.22
N LEU A 46 -4.43 -20.97 -1.21
CA LEU A 46 -3.24 -21.29 -2.00
C LEU A 46 -1.99 -21.39 -1.12
N ALA A 47 -1.79 -20.42 -0.22
CA ALA A 47 -0.71 -20.47 0.78
C ALA A 47 -0.82 -21.71 1.69
N GLY A 48 -2.05 -22.07 2.10
CA GLY A 48 -2.31 -23.27 2.89
C GLY A 48 -1.94 -24.57 2.18
N ILE A 49 -2.30 -24.70 0.89
CA ILE A 49 -1.94 -25.84 0.05
C ILE A 49 -0.42 -25.96 -0.10
N MET A 50 0.28 -24.84 -0.28
CA MET A 50 1.75 -24.82 -0.35
C MET A 50 2.39 -25.30 0.96
N PHE A 51 1.81 -24.98 2.12
CA PHE A 51 2.28 -25.54 3.39
C PHE A 51 2.05 -27.05 3.49
N HIS A 52 0.90 -27.54 3.03
CA HIS A 52 0.59 -28.97 3.03
C HIS A 52 1.54 -29.76 2.12
N LYS A 53 1.88 -29.21 0.95
CA LYS A 53 2.86 -29.79 0.01
C LYS A 53 4.30 -29.79 0.54
N GLY A 54 4.57 -29.16 1.69
CA GLY A 54 5.87 -29.21 2.35
C GLY A 54 6.88 -28.16 1.87
N TYR A 55 6.44 -27.13 1.12
CA TYR A 55 7.31 -26.01 0.77
C TYR A 55 7.81 -25.27 2.03
N SER A 56 9.05 -24.77 1.96
CA SER A 56 9.62 -23.98 3.04
C SER A 56 8.83 -22.67 3.22
N LYS A 57 8.37 -22.40 4.45
CA LYS A 57 7.64 -21.16 4.76
C LYS A 57 8.46 -19.90 4.48
N ARG A 58 9.79 -20.02 4.53
CA ARG A 58 10.74 -18.97 4.15
C ARG A 58 10.62 -18.58 2.69
N LEU A 59 10.54 -19.57 1.82
CA LEU A 59 10.40 -19.35 0.38
C LEU A 59 9.04 -18.71 0.08
N ILE A 60 7.96 -19.21 0.69
CA ILE A 60 6.62 -18.64 0.48
C ILE A 60 6.56 -17.18 0.95
N LEU A 61 7.15 -16.88 2.12
CA LEU A 61 7.20 -15.52 2.64
C LEU A 61 8.06 -14.59 1.75
N SER A 62 9.22 -15.06 1.28
CA SER A 62 10.09 -14.31 0.37
C SER A 62 9.42 -14.04 -0.98
N ILE A 63 8.76 -15.04 -1.57
CA ILE A 63 7.96 -14.90 -2.80
C ILE A 63 6.84 -13.87 -2.59
N GLY A 64 6.17 -13.90 -1.43
CA GLY A 64 5.18 -12.90 -1.06
C GLY A 64 5.76 -11.48 -1.10
N PHE A 65 6.92 -11.25 -0.47
CA PHE A 65 7.55 -9.93 -0.51
C PHE A 65 8.07 -9.51 -1.89
N LEU A 66 8.56 -10.45 -2.71
CA LEU A 66 8.97 -10.14 -4.09
C LEU A 66 7.77 -9.76 -4.96
N CYS A 67 6.67 -10.50 -4.83
CA CYS A 67 5.41 -10.21 -5.51
C CYS A 67 4.86 -8.84 -5.10
N TYR A 68 4.92 -8.53 -3.79
CA TYR A 68 4.56 -7.24 -3.24
C TYR A 68 5.44 -6.10 -3.78
N ALA A 69 6.76 -6.30 -3.80
CA ALA A 69 7.70 -5.32 -4.33
C ALA A 69 7.46 -5.05 -5.82
N PHE A 70 7.26 -6.10 -6.61
CA PHE A 70 6.95 -5.96 -8.03
C PHE A 70 5.66 -5.16 -8.22
N SER A 71 4.63 -5.41 -7.41
CA SER A 71 3.38 -4.65 -7.44
C SER A 71 3.61 -3.15 -7.24
N LEU A 72 4.37 -2.77 -6.20
CA LEU A 72 4.65 -1.37 -5.90
C LEU A 72 5.52 -0.68 -6.96
N ILE A 73 6.50 -1.39 -7.52
CA ILE A 73 7.35 -0.86 -8.58
C ILE A 73 6.53 -0.70 -9.87
N TYR A 74 5.69 -1.67 -10.20
CA TYR A 74 4.77 -1.58 -11.34
C TYR A 74 3.80 -0.40 -11.18
N PHE A 75 3.20 -0.25 -9.99
CA PHE A 75 2.36 0.89 -9.64
C PHE A 75 3.11 2.22 -9.82
N CYS A 76 4.33 2.33 -9.28
CA CYS A 76 5.20 3.50 -9.44
C CYS A 76 5.40 3.94 -10.90
N HIS A 77 5.51 2.98 -11.83
CA HIS A 77 5.70 3.28 -13.25
C HIS A 77 4.42 3.72 -13.98
N ILE A 78 3.25 3.26 -13.53
CA ILE A 78 1.99 3.46 -14.25
C ILE A 78 1.25 4.71 -13.80
N ILE A 79 1.40 5.10 -12.54
CA ILE A 79 0.74 6.27 -11.95
C ILE A 79 0.97 7.53 -12.79
N GLN A 80 -0.11 8.07 -13.34
CA GLN A 80 -0.19 9.31 -14.12
C GLN A 80 -1.53 10.03 -13.82
N THR A 81 -1.70 11.27 -14.29
CA THR A 81 -2.93 12.05 -14.02
C THR A 81 -4.14 11.63 -14.86
N ASP A 82 -3.94 10.97 -16.01
CA ASP A 82 -5.01 10.57 -16.94
C ASP A 82 -5.16 9.04 -17.02
N LEU A 83 -4.80 8.33 -15.95
CA LEU A 83 -4.79 6.88 -15.94
C LEU A 83 -6.21 6.29 -15.86
N SER A 84 -6.47 5.21 -16.60
CA SER A 84 -7.72 4.47 -16.50
C SER A 84 -7.78 3.63 -15.23
N TYR A 85 -8.98 3.49 -14.65
CA TYR A 85 -9.22 2.62 -13.50
C TYR A 85 -8.74 1.18 -13.74
N TRP A 86 -8.93 0.65 -14.96
CA TRP A 86 -8.59 -0.72 -15.30
C TRP A 86 -7.09 -1.02 -15.21
N ASP A 87 -6.24 -0.02 -15.41
CA ASP A 87 -4.78 -0.17 -15.32
C ASP A 87 -4.32 -0.35 -13.86
N LEU A 88 -5.13 0.11 -12.90
CA LEU A 88 -4.88 -0.07 -11.46
C LEU A 88 -5.28 -1.44 -10.94
N VAL A 89 -6.15 -2.16 -11.66
CA VAL A 89 -6.65 -3.46 -11.21
C VAL A 89 -5.51 -4.46 -11.08
N LEU A 90 -4.57 -4.48 -12.04
CA LEU A 90 -3.46 -5.42 -12.02
C LEU A 90 -2.50 -5.25 -10.82
N PRO A 91 -1.97 -4.05 -10.51
CA PRO A 91 -1.15 -3.86 -9.31
C PRO A 91 -1.95 -4.18 -8.04
N LEU A 92 -3.20 -3.73 -7.93
CA LEU A 92 -4.03 -4.00 -6.74
C LEU A 92 -4.25 -5.51 -6.50
N MET A 93 -4.49 -6.28 -7.58
CA MET A 93 -4.63 -7.72 -7.50
C MET A 93 -3.34 -8.38 -7.02
N LEU A 94 -2.20 -7.98 -7.58
CA LEU A 94 -0.91 -8.57 -7.25
C LEU A 94 -0.51 -8.26 -5.81
N GLU A 95 -0.69 -7.03 -5.37
CA GLU A 95 -0.50 -6.59 -3.98
C GLU A 95 -1.36 -7.44 -3.02
N SER A 96 -2.65 -7.61 -3.34
CA SER A 96 -3.58 -8.38 -2.51
C SER A 96 -3.15 -9.84 -2.38
N ILE A 97 -2.76 -10.47 -3.50
CA ILE A 97 -2.27 -11.85 -3.49
C ILE A 97 -0.99 -11.96 -2.65
N ALA A 98 -0.07 -11.01 -2.81
CA ALA A 98 1.19 -10.97 -2.06
C ALA A 98 0.95 -10.86 -0.55
N TYR A 99 0.04 -9.98 -0.12
CA TYR A 99 -0.36 -9.87 1.27
C TYR A 99 -1.02 -11.13 1.80
N GLY A 100 -1.80 -11.84 0.98
CA GLY A 100 -2.35 -13.14 1.33
C GLY A 100 -1.27 -14.14 1.76
N PHE A 101 -0.20 -14.24 0.97
CA PHE A 101 0.94 -15.09 1.29
C PHE A 101 1.70 -14.63 2.54
N ILE A 102 1.98 -13.32 2.66
CA ILE A 102 2.70 -12.74 3.80
C ILE A 102 1.91 -12.96 5.10
N LEU A 103 0.60 -12.69 5.10
CA LEU A 103 -0.22 -12.82 6.29
C LEU A 103 -0.37 -14.28 6.73
N THR A 104 -0.58 -15.20 5.79
CA THR A 104 -0.76 -16.62 6.11
C THR A 104 0.53 -17.23 6.68
N THR A 105 1.67 -16.97 6.03
CA THR A 105 2.99 -17.45 6.50
C THR A 105 3.34 -16.89 7.86
N ALA A 106 3.12 -15.60 8.07
CA ALA A 106 3.47 -14.95 9.31
C ALA A 106 2.51 -15.37 10.46
N ALA A 107 1.22 -15.59 10.17
CA ALA A 107 0.27 -16.15 11.13
C ALA A 107 0.61 -17.59 11.52
N ALA A 108 0.98 -18.43 10.55
CA ALA A 108 1.44 -19.78 10.81
C ALA A 108 2.70 -19.80 11.70
N PHE A 109 3.64 -18.86 11.49
CA PHE A 109 4.83 -18.72 12.33
C PHE A 109 4.49 -18.36 13.77
N MET A 110 3.60 -17.37 13.99
CA MET A 110 3.13 -17.04 15.34
C MET A 110 2.47 -18.23 16.04
N ALA A 111 1.85 -19.12 15.26
CA ALA A 111 1.21 -20.29 15.81
C ALA A 111 2.21 -21.37 16.29
N THR A 112 3.50 -21.24 15.99
CA THR A 112 4.52 -22.23 16.36
C THR A 112 5.04 -22.02 17.77
N ASN A 113 5.38 -23.13 18.43
CA ASN A 113 5.99 -23.17 19.78
C ASN A 113 5.15 -22.60 20.94
N ILE A 114 3.83 -22.44 20.78
CA ILE A 114 2.96 -21.98 21.88
C ILE A 114 2.07 -23.14 22.38
N PRO A 115 2.10 -23.46 23.70
CA PRO A 115 1.25 -24.50 24.28
C PRO A 115 -0.24 -24.22 24.06
N ARG A 116 -1.03 -25.28 23.85
CA ARG A 116 -2.49 -25.17 23.61
C ARG A 116 -3.24 -24.36 24.67
N LYS A 117 -2.79 -24.40 25.93
CA LYS A 117 -3.38 -23.65 27.05
C LYS A 117 -3.39 -22.13 26.82
N HIS A 118 -2.37 -21.59 26.14
CA HIS A 118 -2.21 -20.15 25.89
C HIS A 118 -2.63 -19.75 24.46
N ASN A 119 -3.35 -20.63 23.75
CA ASN A 119 -3.71 -20.37 22.35
C ASN A 119 -4.68 -19.18 22.23
N LYS A 120 -5.62 -19.01 23.16
CA LYS A 120 -6.55 -17.87 23.19
C LYS A 120 -5.80 -16.55 23.36
N ASP A 121 -4.91 -16.47 24.33
CA ASP A 121 -4.10 -15.27 24.62
C ASP A 121 -3.17 -14.92 23.46
N ARG A 122 -2.59 -15.94 22.81
CA ARG A 122 -1.79 -15.79 21.60
C ARG A 122 -2.59 -15.17 20.45
N VAL A 123 -3.78 -15.71 20.18
CA VAL A 123 -4.64 -15.23 19.10
C VAL A 123 -5.03 -13.78 19.36
N MET A 124 -5.46 -13.47 20.59
CA MET A 124 -5.80 -12.12 21.01
C MET A 124 -4.60 -11.16 20.84
N GLY A 125 -3.45 -11.49 21.42
CA GLY A 125 -2.25 -10.67 21.31
C GLY A 125 -1.79 -10.47 19.87
N SER A 126 -1.95 -11.49 19.02
CA SER A 126 -1.63 -11.38 17.60
C SER A 126 -2.60 -10.49 16.83
N ILE A 127 -3.90 -10.52 17.14
CA ILE A 127 -4.90 -9.66 16.50
C ILE A 127 -4.66 -8.21 16.92
N THR A 128 -4.50 -7.95 18.22
CA THR A 128 -4.22 -6.61 18.77
C THR A 128 -2.93 -6.03 18.19
N ALA A 129 -1.86 -6.80 18.14
CA ALA A 129 -0.59 -6.33 17.56
C ALA A 129 -0.72 -5.95 16.08
N ARG A 130 -1.56 -6.64 15.30
CA ARG A 130 -1.75 -6.37 13.87
C ARG A 130 -2.69 -5.20 13.64
N TYR A 131 -3.95 -5.36 14.03
CA TYR A 131 -5.02 -4.44 13.68
C TYR A 131 -4.97 -3.15 14.50
N VAL A 132 -4.55 -3.22 15.77
CA VAL A 132 -4.51 -2.04 16.64
C VAL A 132 -3.14 -1.36 16.59
N LEU A 133 -2.04 -2.08 16.82
CA LEU A 133 -0.73 -1.42 16.85
C LEU A 133 -0.17 -1.22 15.44
N GLY A 134 -0.09 -2.29 14.65
CA GLY A 134 0.52 -2.27 13.33
C GLY A 134 -0.16 -1.30 12.36
N THR A 135 -1.49 -1.31 12.30
CA THR A 135 -2.26 -0.45 11.37
C THR A 135 -2.13 1.03 11.72
N PHE A 136 -2.28 1.41 12.99
CA PHE A 136 -2.22 2.83 13.38
C PHE A 136 -0.80 3.40 13.29
N ILE A 137 0.21 2.62 13.68
CA ILE A 137 1.62 3.02 13.53
C ILE A 137 1.97 3.18 12.05
N GLY A 138 1.60 2.19 11.22
CA GLY A 138 1.85 2.23 9.79
C GLY A 138 1.13 3.40 9.12
N TYR A 139 -0.16 3.58 9.38
CA TYR A 139 -0.94 4.68 8.83
C TYR A 139 -0.36 6.05 9.22
N SER A 140 0.01 6.23 10.49
CA SER A 140 0.60 7.51 10.96
C SER A 140 1.95 7.79 10.28
N PHE A 141 2.74 6.73 10.07
CA PHE A 141 4.03 6.84 9.39
C PHE A 141 3.84 7.24 7.92
N TYR A 142 3.01 6.51 7.16
CA TYR A 142 2.78 6.80 5.74
C TYR A 142 2.03 8.10 5.50
N SER A 143 1.03 8.44 6.31
CA SER A 143 0.30 9.70 6.18
C SER A 143 1.19 10.91 6.44
N ASN A 144 2.06 10.87 7.46
CA ASN A 144 3.04 11.93 7.71
C ASN A 144 4.11 11.99 6.62
N TRP A 145 4.59 10.85 6.12
CA TRP A 145 5.55 10.82 5.01
C TRP A 145 4.95 11.43 3.74
N LEU A 146 3.73 11.03 3.40
CA LEU A 146 2.97 11.61 2.30
C LEU A 146 2.80 13.11 2.48
N PHE A 147 2.27 13.56 3.63
CA PHE A 147 2.05 14.97 3.91
C PHE A 147 3.33 15.81 3.73
N ARG A 148 4.44 15.38 4.34
CA ARG A 148 5.74 16.08 4.23
C ARG A 148 6.27 16.07 2.81
N GLY A 149 6.13 14.95 2.10
CA GLY A 149 6.54 14.83 0.71
C GLY A 149 5.76 15.76 -0.21
N VAL A 150 4.44 15.84 -0.03
CA VAL A 150 3.57 16.75 -0.80
C VAL A 150 3.93 18.20 -0.54
N VAL A 151 4.14 18.60 0.72
CA VAL A 151 4.56 19.98 1.06
C VAL A 151 5.90 20.31 0.41
N ARG A 152 6.89 19.42 0.52
CA ARG A 152 8.22 19.62 -0.07
C ARG A 152 8.16 19.72 -1.59
N ASN A 153 7.48 18.78 -2.24
CA ASN A 153 7.39 18.74 -3.70
C ASN A 153 6.55 19.92 -4.23
N SER A 154 5.51 20.34 -3.51
CA SER A 154 4.73 21.52 -3.88
C SER A 154 5.57 22.79 -3.82
N ALA A 155 6.41 22.95 -2.79
CA ALA A 155 7.34 24.08 -2.69
C ALA A 155 8.33 24.10 -3.86
N HIS A 156 8.96 22.97 -4.17
CA HIS A 156 9.88 22.87 -5.32
C HIS A 156 9.20 23.13 -6.67
N LEU A 157 7.97 22.66 -6.88
CA LEU A 157 7.22 22.97 -8.09
C LEU A 157 6.89 24.46 -8.17
N ALA A 158 6.47 25.07 -7.06
CA ALA A 158 6.12 26.50 -6.99
C ALA A 158 7.33 27.42 -7.20
N GLU A 159 8.52 27.05 -6.73
CA GLU A 159 9.77 27.81 -6.99
C GLU A 159 10.07 27.97 -8.49
N ASN A 160 9.65 27.01 -9.30
CA ASN A 160 9.83 27.04 -10.76
C ASN A 160 8.72 27.80 -11.51
N LEU A 161 7.67 28.25 -10.80
CA LEU A 161 6.54 29.00 -11.34
C LEU A 161 6.74 30.52 -11.17
N THR A 162 7.82 31.03 -11.76
CA THR A 162 8.11 32.47 -11.77
C THR A 162 7.43 33.15 -12.95
N VAL A 163 7.16 34.46 -12.86
CA VAL A 163 6.62 35.29 -13.96
C VAL A 163 7.48 35.20 -15.24
N SER A 164 8.77 34.91 -15.08
CA SER A 164 9.73 34.67 -16.17
C SER A 164 9.47 33.37 -16.95
N ASN A 165 8.67 32.45 -16.42
CA ASN A 165 8.33 31.19 -17.07
C ASN A 165 7.15 31.38 -18.04
N LEU A 166 7.45 31.47 -19.34
CA LEU A 166 6.48 31.72 -20.41
C LEU A 166 5.27 30.75 -20.39
N PRO A 167 5.45 29.42 -20.22
CA PRO A 167 4.35 28.48 -20.00
C PRO A 167 3.40 28.87 -18.86
N PHE A 168 3.92 29.27 -17.71
CA PHE A 168 3.10 29.65 -16.55
C PHE A 168 2.30 30.93 -16.82
N THR A 169 2.97 31.97 -17.32
CA THR A 169 2.33 33.27 -17.60
C THR A 169 1.27 33.18 -18.69
N SER A 170 1.49 32.34 -19.71
CA SER A 170 0.49 32.10 -20.77
C SER A 170 -0.75 31.37 -20.26
N GLU A 171 -0.58 30.31 -19.46
CA GLU A 171 -1.68 29.55 -18.86
C GLU A 171 -2.47 30.41 -17.85
N LEU A 172 -1.78 31.21 -17.03
CA LEU A 172 -2.42 32.14 -16.09
C LEU A 172 -3.28 33.17 -16.82
N LYS A 173 -2.79 33.77 -17.90
CA LYS A 173 -3.55 34.72 -18.72
C LYS A 173 -4.76 34.05 -19.40
N LYS A 174 -4.59 32.82 -19.89
CA LYS A 174 -5.67 32.02 -20.50
C LYS A 174 -6.78 31.71 -19.49
N LEU A 175 -6.43 31.24 -18.30
CA LEU A 175 -7.41 30.96 -17.24
C LEU A 175 -8.10 32.24 -16.75
N THR A 176 -7.34 33.32 -16.54
CA THR A 176 -7.88 34.61 -16.11
C THR A 176 -8.89 35.15 -17.13
N SER A 177 -8.55 35.15 -18.41
CA SER A 177 -9.47 35.58 -19.49
C SER A 177 -10.69 34.66 -19.60
N GLY A 178 -10.54 33.35 -19.40
CA GLY A 178 -11.67 32.41 -19.37
C GLY A 178 -12.65 32.67 -18.23
N PHE A 179 -12.15 33.01 -17.03
CA PHE A 179 -13.02 33.39 -15.90
C PHE A 179 -13.64 34.77 -16.07
N ALA A 180 -12.91 35.74 -16.63
CA ALA A 180 -13.45 37.06 -16.94
C ALA A 180 -14.58 36.97 -17.99
N TYR A 181 -14.42 36.13 -19.02
CA TYR A 181 -15.47 35.87 -20.00
C TYR A 181 -16.73 35.25 -19.38
N LYS A 182 -16.57 34.46 -18.31
CA LYS A 182 -17.69 33.90 -17.53
C LYS A 182 -18.32 34.90 -16.55
N GLY A 183 -17.97 36.18 -16.61
CA GLY A 183 -18.57 37.27 -15.83
C GLY A 183 -17.95 37.50 -14.46
N ALA A 184 -16.78 36.92 -14.16
CA ALA A 184 -16.04 37.29 -12.95
C ALA A 184 -15.33 38.64 -13.14
N ASP A 185 -15.30 39.48 -12.11
CA ASP A 185 -14.44 40.67 -12.08
C ASP A 185 -12.97 40.29 -12.28
N MET A 186 -12.16 41.18 -12.84
CA MET A 186 -10.76 40.88 -13.23
C MET A 186 -9.91 40.43 -12.03
N GLN A 187 -10.12 41.02 -10.84
CA GLN A 187 -9.41 40.60 -9.63
C GLN A 187 -9.83 39.19 -9.20
N LEU A 188 -11.14 38.92 -9.20
CA LEU A 188 -11.69 37.61 -8.85
C LEU A 188 -11.30 36.52 -9.87
N ALA A 189 -11.30 36.86 -11.15
CA ALA A 189 -10.88 35.98 -12.25
C ALA A 189 -9.41 35.58 -12.10
N HIS A 190 -8.55 36.51 -11.72
CA HIS A 190 -7.14 36.26 -11.47
C HIS A 190 -6.93 35.34 -10.25
N GLN A 191 -7.62 35.62 -9.13
CA GLN A 191 -7.55 34.77 -7.94
C GLN A 191 -8.02 33.33 -8.22
N ARG A 192 -9.12 33.17 -8.97
CA ARG A 192 -9.61 31.84 -9.38
C ARG A 192 -8.63 31.12 -10.31
N ALA A 193 -7.99 31.83 -11.24
CA ALA A 193 -6.97 31.25 -12.10
C ALA A 193 -5.76 30.75 -11.28
N LEU A 194 -5.30 31.53 -10.30
CA LEU A 194 -4.24 31.11 -9.39
C LEU A 194 -4.63 29.88 -8.55
N ALA A 195 -5.85 29.84 -8.02
CA ALA A 195 -6.34 28.70 -7.25
C ALA A 195 -6.34 27.40 -8.08
N VAL A 196 -6.76 27.45 -9.34
CA VAL A 196 -6.71 26.29 -10.26
C VAL A 196 -5.27 25.84 -10.51
N LEU A 197 -4.33 26.77 -10.69
CA LEU A 197 -2.92 26.43 -10.90
C LEU A 197 -2.29 25.83 -9.63
N GLN A 198 -2.62 26.37 -8.45
CA GLN A 198 -2.21 25.80 -7.17
C GLN A 198 -2.74 24.37 -6.99
N GLU A 199 -3.99 24.11 -7.36
CA GLU A 199 -4.55 22.76 -7.34
C GLU A 199 -3.78 21.83 -8.28
N LYS A 200 -3.49 22.25 -9.52
CA LYS A 200 -2.66 21.45 -10.46
C LYS A 200 -1.27 21.14 -9.89
N VAL A 201 -0.63 22.10 -9.23
CA VAL A 201 0.67 21.89 -8.57
C VAL A 201 0.56 20.89 -7.43
N HIS A 202 -0.46 21.02 -6.59
CA HIS A 202 -0.70 20.12 -5.46
C HIS A 202 -0.94 18.69 -5.93
N ILE A 203 -1.71 18.52 -7.00
CA ILE A 203 -1.97 17.26 -7.68
C ILE A 203 -0.65 16.61 -8.13
N GLN A 204 0.19 17.36 -8.86
CA GLN A 204 1.46 16.84 -9.35
C GLN A 204 2.44 16.50 -8.22
N ALA A 205 2.51 17.36 -7.20
CA ALA A 205 3.33 17.11 -6.01
C ALA A 205 2.89 15.85 -5.26
N THR A 206 1.59 15.60 -5.17
CA THR A 206 1.03 14.38 -4.59
C THR A 206 1.42 13.15 -5.40
N LEU A 207 1.29 13.22 -6.72
CA LEU A 207 1.65 12.13 -7.63
C LEU A 207 3.14 11.75 -7.52
N ILE A 208 4.03 12.75 -7.54
CA ILE A 208 5.48 12.55 -7.37
C ILE A 208 5.76 11.89 -6.01
N THR A 209 5.10 12.37 -4.95
CA THR A 209 5.31 11.82 -3.61
C THR A 209 4.85 10.37 -3.50
N ILE A 210 3.69 10.02 -4.06
CA ILE A 210 3.19 8.64 -4.07
C ILE A 210 4.15 7.74 -4.84
N ARG A 211 4.69 8.22 -5.96
CA ARG A 211 5.70 7.50 -6.75
C ARG A 211 6.96 7.23 -5.94
N ASP A 212 7.52 8.25 -5.29
CA ASP A 212 8.72 8.15 -4.46
C ASP A 212 8.54 7.16 -3.31
N ILE A 213 7.40 7.23 -2.60
CA ILE A 213 7.10 6.32 -1.49
C ILE A 213 6.95 4.89 -2.02
N SER A 214 6.18 4.69 -3.09
CA SER A 214 5.93 3.35 -3.66
C SER A 214 7.25 2.68 -4.09
N PHE A 215 8.13 3.44 -4.76
CA PHE A 215 9.45 2.96 -5.15
C PHE A 215 10.33 2.59 -3.95
N THR A 216 10.40 3.49 -2.95
CA THR A 216 11.22 3.27 -1.75
C THR A 216 10.76 2.05 -0.95
N VAL A 217 9.43 1.90 -0.78
CA VAL A 217 8.84 0.74 -0.10
C VAL A 217 9.01 -0.54 -0.92
N GLY A 218 8.93 -0.46 -2.25
CA GLY A 218 9.21 -1.57 -3.15
C GLY A 218 10.65 -2.09 -2.99
N ILE A 219 11.64 -1.20 -2.98
CA ILE A 219 13.04 -1.58 -2.71
C ILE A 219 13.18 -2.21 -1.32
N LEU A 220 12.58 -1.60 -0.30
CA LEU A 220 12.64 -2.13 1.06
C LEU A 220 12.02 -3.54 1.14
N ALA A 221 10.93 -3.79 0.41
CA ALA A 221 10.31 -5.11 0.34
C ALA A 221 11.23 -6.15 -0.32
N ILE A 222 12.00 -5.78 -1.36
CA ILE A 222 13.03 -6.66 -1.94
C ILE A 222 14.10 -7.00 -0.90
N ILE A 223 14.60 -6.00 -0.18
CA ILE A 223 15.60 -6.19 0.88
C ILE A 223 15.06 -7.15 1.95
N VAL A 224 13.81 -6.97 2.39
CA VAL A 224 13.16 -7.87 3.34
C VAL A 224 13.01 -9.29 2.77
N ALA A 225 12.64 -9.42 1.49
CA ALA A 225 12.54 -10.73 0.83
C ALA A 225 13.86 -11.50 0.87
N ILE A 226 14.98 -10.80 0.61
CA ILE A 226 16.33 -11.36 0.66
C ILE A 226 16.68 -11.75 2.10
N ILE A 227 16.48 -10.84 3.06
CA ILE A 227 16.78 -11.10 4.48
C ILE A 227 16.02 -12.34 4.97
N VAL A 228 14.73 -12.47 4.65
CA VAL A 228 13.89 -13.60 5.05
C VAL A 228 14.46 -14.96 4.60
N LEU A 229 15.11 -15.02 3.43
CA LEU A 229 15.75 -16.25 2.95
C LEU A 229 16.90 -16.68 3.87
N PHE A 230 17.67 -15.72 4.39
CA PHE A 230 18.82 -15.97 5.27
C PHE A 230 18.42 -16.25 6.72
N VAL A 231 17.23 -15.86 7.17
CA VAL A 231 16.79 -16.12 8.54
C VAL A 231 16.46 -17.61 8.73
N LYS A 232 17.36 -18.36 9.40
CA LYS A 232 17.18 -19.79 9.72
C LYS A 232 16.02 -20.08 10.69
N ARG A 233 15.62 -19.12 11.53
CA ARG A 233 14.56 -19.30 12.56
C ARG A 233 13.15 -19.57 12.00
N PHE A 234 12.89 -19.33 10.72
CA PHE A 234 11.57 -19.58 10.11
C PHE A 234 11.36 -21.05 9.73
N GLU A 235 12.34 -21.93 9.94
CA GLU A 235 12.10 -23.37 9.92
C GLU A 235 11.33 -23.78 11.17
N MET A 236 10.00 -23.84 11.05
CA MET A 236 9.21 -24.56 12.04
C MET A 236 9.76 -25.99 12.11
N HIS A 237 10.40 -26.34 13.23
CA HIS A 237 10.69 -27.73 13.50
C HIS A 237 9.34 -28.46 13.46
N LYS A 238 9.21 -29.46 12.59
CA LYS A 238 8.13 -30.45 12.70
C LYS A 238 8.39 -31.18 14.01
N ILE A 239 7.95 -30.62 15.14
CA ILE A 239 7.83 -31.40 16.37
C ILE A 239 6.70 -32.38 16.06
N ILE A 240 7.06 -33.57 15.59
CA ILE A 240 6.16 -34.71 15.55
C ILE A 240 5.81 -34.94 17.02
N SER A 241 4.68 -34.41 17.48
CA SER A 241 4.11 -34.91 18.72
C SER A 241 3.77 -36.37 18.42
N LYS A 242 4.64 -37.30 18.86
CA LYS A 242 4.24 -38.69 19.05
C LYS A 242 3.05 -38.63 19.99
N ASN A 243 1.85 -38.65 19.43
CA ASN A 243 0.62 -38.65 20.18
C ASN A 243 0.50 -40.06 20.78
N LYS A 244 1.27 -40.34 21.85
CA LYS A 244 1.07 -41.53 22.68
C LYS A 244 -0.06 -41.22 23.65
N TYR A 245 -1.29 -41.25 23.14
CA TYR A 245 -2.41 -41.53 24.02
C TYR A 245 -2.66 -43.02 23.97
N ARG A 246 -2.50 -43.68 25.12
CA ARG A 246 -2.97 -45.05 25.33
C ARG A 246 -4.49 -44.95 25.42
N ILE A 247 -5.18 -45.32 24.36
CA ILE A 247 -6.65 -45.40 24.36
C ILE A 247 -6.98 -46.66 25.16
N ILE A 248 -7.53 -46.44 26.36
CA ILE A 248 -8.05 -47.41 27.34
C ILE A 248 -7.00 -48.05 28.28
N PRO A 249 -7.09 -47.82 29.61
CA PRO A 249 -6.65 -48.78 30.62
C PRO A 249 -7.80 -49.75 30.92
N TRP A 250 -7.43 -51.02 31.11
CA TRP A 250 -8.26 -52.20 31.42
C TRP A 250 -8.93 -52.84 30.20
#